data_AF-M5PUT3-F1
#
_entry.id   AF-M5PUT3-F1
#
_cell.length_a   1.000
_cell.length_b   1.000
_cell.length_c   1.000
_cell.angle_alpha   90.00
_cell.angle_beta   90.00
_cell.angle_gamma   90.00
#
_symmetry.space_group_name_H-M   'P 1'
#
loop_
_entity.id
_entity.type
_entity.pdbx_description
1 polymer ?
#
loop_
_entity_poly.entity_id
_entity_poly.type
_entity_poly.pdbx_seq_one_letter_code
_entity_poly.pdbx_strand_id
1 'polypeptide(L)'
;MPGLRLVSGSNAGICFLAVLLYCILAFTGCTDNEPDDTTDLVSENEPNDTLVQATGIPVGVTVIGAVDQGEDFADFFIFSVFVSGSYTMTLSGFGANDLDLLLYDRNGLLLARADSDGASREIVRFLDVDVQYVIEVRAVDAPSTTAYTLRIDE
;
A
#
# COMPACT_ATOMS: atom_id res chain seq x y z
N MET A 1 20.93 41.58 -49.17
CA MET A 1 20.55 41.89 -47.77
C MET A 1 20.10 40.59 -47.09
N PRO A 2 20.26 40.48 -45.77
CA PRO A 2 20.71 39.28 -45.03
C PRO A 2 19.59 38.27 -44.69
N GLY A 3 20.00 37.12 -44.14
CA GLY A 3 19.16 35.94 -43.87
C GLY A 3 18.28 35.99 -42.62
N LEU A 4 17.46 34.94 -42.44
CA LEU A 4 16.67 34.71 -41.24
C LEU A 4 16.62 33.21 -40.90
N ARG A 5 16.83 32.91 -39.62
CA ARG A 5 16.88 31.61 -38.93
C ARG A 5 15.46 31.05 -38.71
N LEU A 6 15.29 29.74 -38.67
CA LEU A 6 14.07 29.06 -38.17
C LEU A 6 14.40 28.21 -36.94
N VAL A 7 13.58 28.33 -35.89
CA VAL A 7 13.57 27.51 -34.67
C VAL A 7 12.12 27.11 -34.32
N SER A 8 12.01 25.94 -33.68
CA SER A 8 10.88 25.29 -32.99
C SER A 8 9.98 24.45 -33.91
N GLY A 9 9.50 23.26 -33.51
CA GLY A 9 9.51 22.53 -32.24
C GLY A 9 8.70 21.23 -32.48
N SER A 10 9.00 20.17 -31.74
CA SER A 10 8.78 18.74 -32.07
C SER A 10 7.36 18.28 -32.41
N ASN A 11 7.30 17.33 -33.36
CA ASN A 11 6.14 16.61 -33.89
C ASN A 11 5.53 15.61 -32.88
N ALA A 12 4.20 15.63 -32.74
CA ALA A 12 3.40 14.44 -32.43
C ALA A 12 2.32 14.32 -33.51
N GLY A 13 2.60 13.49 -34.53
CA GLY A 13 1.75 13.27 -35.69
C GLY A 13 0.87 12.03 -35.51
N ILE A 14 -0.44 12.27 -35.52
CA ILE A 14 -1.52 11.28 -35.62
C ILE A 14 -1.50 10.68 -37.04
N CYS A 15 -1.63 9.35 -37.18
CA CYS A 15 -1.88 8.68 -38.46
C CYS A 15 -3.19 7.86 -38.41
N PHE A 16 -4.17 8.28 -39.21
CA PHE A 16 -5.41 7.59 -39.56
C PHE A 16 -5.27 7.06 -41.00
N LEU A 17 -5.52 5.77 -41.29
CA LEU A 17 -6.41 5.28 -42.38
C LEU A 17 -6.49 3.74 -42.43
N ALA A 18 -7.67 3.25 -42.83
CA ALA A 18 -8.26 1.93 -42.68
C ALA A 18 -7.79 0.79 -43.62
N VAL A 19 -7.89 -0.47 -43.17
CA VAL A 19 -8.32 -1.64 -43.99
C VAL A 19 -9.15 -2.62 -43.12
N LEU A 20 -10.26 -3.10 -43.68
CA LEU A 20 -11.29 -3.97 -43.09
C LEU A 20 -10.79 -5.36 -42.62
N LEU A 21 -11.33 -5.79 -41.48
CA LEU A 21 -11.91 -7.12 -41.19
C LEU A 21 -11.03 -8.37 -41.43
N TYR A 22 -10.26 -8.79 -40.42
CA TYR A 22 -10.05 -10.22 -40.13
C TYR A 22 -9.79 -10.42 -38.63
N CYS A 23 -10.35 -11.54 -38.15
CA CYS A 23 -10.48 -11.94 -36.77
C CYS A 23 -9.16 -12.24 -36.04
N ILE A 24 -9.16 -11.89 -34.75
CA ILE A 24 -8.71 -12.72 -33.61
C ILE A 24 -7.20 -13.03 -33.48
N LEU A 25 -6.68 -12.69 -32.28
CA LEU A 25 -5.43 -13.10 -31.63
C LEU A 25 -4.12 -12.42 -32.07
N ALA A 26 -3.78 -11.32 -31.38
CA ALA A 26 -2.50 -11.14 -30.69
C ALA A 26 -2.50 -9.80 -29.94
N PHE A 27 -3.01 -9.78 -28.71
CA PHE A 27 -2.65 -8.73 -27.75
C PHE A 27 -1.27 -9.10 -27.20
N THR A 28 -0.23 -8.99 -28.03
CA THR A 28 1.14 -9.21 -27.58
C THR A 28 1.75 -7.85 -27.26
N GLY A 29 1.75 -7.53 -25.97
CA GLY A 29 2.86 -6.80 -25.33
C GLY A 29 3.16 -5.40 -25.83
N CYS A 30 2.21 -4.47 -25.68
CA CYS A 30 2.62 -3.10 -25.38
C CYS A 30 2.84 -3.03 -23.87
N THR A 31 3.98 -3.53 -23.38
CA THR A 31 4.47 -3.06 -22.09
C THR A 31 5.03 -1.68 -22.36
N ASP A 32 4.23 -0.67 -22.03
CA ASP A 32 4.80 0.65 -21.82
C ASP A 32 5.74 0.50 -20.62
N ASN A 33 7.05 0.47 -20.87
CA ASN A 33 8.05 0.48 -19.79
C ASN A 33 8.22 1.90 -19.26
N GLU A 34 7.14 2.66 -19.17
CA GLU A 34 7.11 3.80 -18.28
C GLU A 34 7.16 3.21 -16.86
N PRO A 35 8.02 3.72 -15.96
CA PRO A 35 7.86 3.41 -14.56
C PRO A 35 6.45 3.88 -14.19
N ASP A 36 5.56 2.92 -13.98
CA ASP A 36 4.24 3.15 -13.45
C ASP A 36 4.43 3.64 -12.01
N ASP A 37 4.65 4.96 -11.86
CA ASP A 37 4.70 5.66 -10.59
C ASP A 37 3.28 5.87 -10.04
N THR A 38 2.38 4.92 -10.28
CA THR A 38 1.23 4.74 -9.42
C THR A 38 1.70 3.89 -8.25
N THR A 39 2.04 4.56 -7.16
CA THR A 39 2.03 3.92 -5.85
C THR A 39 0.74 3.11 -5.73
N ASP A 40 0.85 1.79 -5.73
CA ASP A 40 -0.32 0.92 -5.62
C ASP A 40 -0.95 1.19 -4.23
N LEU A 41 -2.18 1.70 -4.25
CA LEU A 41 -2.95 2.06 -3.07
C LEU A 41 -4.12 1.10 -2.95
N VAL A 42 -4.24 0.45 -1.80
CA VAL A 42 -5.36 -0.43 -1.46
C VAL A 42 -6.10 0.15 -0.25
N SER A 43 -7.43 0.16 -0.28
CA SER A 43 -8.24 0.53 0.88
C SER A 43 -8.43 -0.68 1.79
N GLU A 44 -8.54 -0.45 3.10
CA GLU A 44 -9.03 -1.45 4.04
C GLU A 44 -10.42 -1.98 3.65
N ASN A 45 -10.79 -3.14 4.19
CA ASN A 45 -12.10 -3.74 3.98
C ASN A 45 -12.78 -4.10 5.30
N GLU A 46 -13.82 -3.35 5.62
CA GLU A 46 -14.59 -3.51 6.86
C GLU A 46 -15.70 -4.57 6.77
N PRO A 47 -16.08 -5.24 7.87
CA PRO A 47 -15.46 -5.13 9.21
C PRO A 47 -14.15 -5.91 9.28
N ASN A 48 -13.13 -5.35 9.92
CA ASN A 48 -11.85 -5.99 10.19
C ASN A 48 -11.43 -5.90 11.67
N ASP A 49 -12.38 -5.57 12.56
CA ASP A 49 -12.19 -5.26 14.00
C ASP A 49 -11.56 -6.35 14.88
N THR A 50 -11.35 -7.54 14.31
CA THR A 50 -10.84 -8.71 15.03
C THR A 50 -9.88 -9.52 14.16
N LEU A 51 -9.02 -10.30 14.83
CA LEU A 51 -8.07 -11.20 14.16
C LEU A 51 -8.73 -12.14 13.14
N VAL A 52 -9.96 -12.61 13.38
CA VAL A 52 -10.66 -13.52 12.45
C VAL A 52 -11.28 -12.80 11.25
N GLN A 53 -11.40 -11.48 11.33
CA GLN A 53 -11.91 -10.60 10.27
C GLN A 53 -10.79 -9.87 9.52
N ALA A 54 -9.52 -10.17 9.84
CA ALA A 54 -8.38 -9.44 9.32
C ALA A 54 -8.38 -9.33 7.78
N THR A 55 -8.18 -8.11 7.27
CA THR A 55 -8.12 -7.83 5.83
C THR A 55 -6.80 -8.33 5.25
N GLY A 56 -6.88 -9.13 4.18
CA GLY A 56 -5.69 -9.60 3.46
C GLY A 56 -5.04 -8.47 2.66
N ILE A 57 -3.74 -8.21 2.89
CA ILE A 57 -3.00 -7.14 2.20
C ILE A 57 -1.70 -7.66 1.56
N PRO A 58 -1.31 -7.12 0.38
CA PRO A 58 -0.04 -7.46 -0.25
C PRO A 58 1.15 -6.72 0.35
N VAL A 59 2.33 -7.34 0.33
CA VAL A 59 3.62 -6.69 0.62
C VAL A 59 3.97 -5.73 -0.53
N GLY A 60 4.60 -4.59 -0.21
CA GLY A 60 5.07 -3.58 -1.16
C GLY A 60 4.02 -2.55 -1.59
N VAL A 61 2.80 -2.66 -1.07
CA VAL A 61 1.64 -1.81 -1.39
C VAL A 61 1.29 -0.96 -0.18
N THR A 62 0.84 0.26 -0.42
CA THR A 62 0.38 1.14 0.66
C THR A 62 -1.12 0.92 0.87
N VAL A 63 -1.48 0.59 2.10
CA VAL A 63 -2.87 0.45 2.54
C VAL A 63 -3.31 1.79 3.13
N ILE A 64 -4.49 2.26 2.74
CA ILE A 64 -5.18 3.38 3.39
C ILE A 64 -6.28 2.82 4.28
N GLY A 65 -6.38 3.33 5.50
CA GLY A 65 -7.43 2.95 6.44
C GLY A 65 -7.78 4.06 7.43
N ALA A 66 -8.69 3.80 8.36
CA ALA A 66 -9.05 4.75 9.39
C ALA A 66 -9.67 4.08 10.63
N VAL A 67 -9.20 4.44 11.82
CA VAL A 67 -9.76 3.99 13.12
C VAL A 67 -10.31 5.15 13.97
N ASP A 68 -11.10 4.86 14.99
CA ASP A 68 -11.43 5.78 16.09
C ASP A 68 -11.64 5.10 17.45
N GLN A 69 -11.60 5.88 18.54
CA GLN A 69 -11.83 5.33 19.89
C GLN A 69 -13.29 4.99 20.22
N GLY A 70 -14.20 5.12 19.25
CA GLY A 70 -15.63 4.90 19.42
C GLY A 70 -16.06 3.51 18.98
N GLU A 71 -16.33 3.37 17.68
CA GLU A 71 -16.94 2.15 17.12
C GLU A 71 -15.91 1.24 16.45
N ASP A 72 -14.80 1.80 15.95
CA ASP A 72 -13.74 1.08 15.23
C ASP A 72 -12.38 1.31 15.92
N PHE A 73 -12.17 0.57 17.00
CA PHE A 73 -11.02 0.75 17.87
C PHE A 73 -9.71 0.18 17.29
N ALA A 74 -9.81 -0.76 16.34
CA ALA A 74 -8.65 -1.46 15.81
C ALA A 74 -8.92 -2.14 14.49
N ASP A 75 -8.07 -1.88 13.50
CA ASP A 75 -8.04 -2.61 12.25
C ASP A 75 -7.05 -3.77 12.29
N PHE A 76 -7.50 -4.97 11.89
CA PHE A 76 -6.61 -6.12 11.72
C PHE A 76 -6.32 -6.39 10.24
N PHE A 77 -5.04 -6.61 9.93
CA PHE A 77 -4.57 -6.99 8.59
C PHE A 77 -3.77 -8.28 8.63
N ILE A 78 -3.82 -9.08 7.56
CA ILE A 78 -3.03 -10.30 7.43
C ILE A 78 -2.24 -10.30 6.12
N PHE A 79 -0.99 -10.72 6.16
CA PHE A 79 -0.13 -10.83 4.98
C PHE A 79 0.68 -12.13 5.01
N SER A 80 1.08 -12.60 3.83
CA SER A 80 1.88 -13.82 3.66
C SER A 80 3.32 -13.46 3.31
N VAL A 81 4.27 -14.12 3.95
CA VAL A 81 5.71 -13.96 3.69
C VAL A 81 6.16 -15.04 2.72
N PHE A 82 6.67 -14.64 1.55
CA PHE A 82 7.11 -15.57 0.49
C PHE A 82 8.63 -15.75 0.44
N VAL A 83 9.38 -14.92 1.16
CA VAL A 83 10.84 -15.00 1.29
C VAL A 83 11.19 -14.69 2.74
N SER A 84 12.04 -15.49 3.38
CA SER A 84 12.48 -15.19 4.74
C SER A 84 13.40 -13.96 4.72
N GLY A 85 13.13 -12.97 5.55
CA GLY A 85 13.83 -11.69 5.45
C GLY A 85 13.46 -10.71 6.55
N SER A 86 14.11 -9.54 6.53
CA SER A 86 13.84 -8.45 7.46
C SER A 86 12.76 -7.54 6.89
N TYR A 87 11.53 -7.68 7.37
CA TYR A 87 10.43 -6.84 6.93
C TYR A 87 10.33 -5.57 7.78
N THR A 88 9.98 -4.47 7.14
CA THR A 88 9.68 -3.18 7.77
C THR A 88 8.19 -2.90 7.62
N MET A 89 7.50 -2.73 8.75
CA MET A 89 6.09 -2.34 8.79
C MET A 89 6.01 -0.90 9.28
N THR A 90 5.42 -0.03 8.47
CA THR A 90 5.35 1.41 8.72
C THR A 90 3.90 1.87 8.76
N LEU A 91 3.51 2.46 9.88
CA LEU A 91 2.24 3.16 10.05
C LEU A 91 2.51 4.67 10.08
N SER A 92 1.78 5.45 9.29
CA SER A 92 1.92 6.91 9.27
C SER A 92 0.62 7.58 8.81
N GLY A 93 0.62 8.90 8.61
CA GLY A 93 -0.55 9.62 8.08
C GLY A 93 -1.63 9.98 9.09
N PHE A 94 -1.51 9.54 10.35
CA PHE A 94 -2.48 9.78 11.43
C PHE A 94 -2.31 11.12 12.16
N GLY A 95 -1.42 11.99 11.68
CA GLY A 95 -1.28 13.36 12.15
C GLY A 95 -0.78 13.47 13.60
N ALA A 96 -1.55 14.18 14.43
CA ALA A 96 -1.25 14.40 15.85
C ALA A 96 -1.98 13.42 16.79
N ASN A 97 -2.78 12.50 16.24
CA ASN A 97 -3.44 11.46 17.01
C ASN A 97 -2.42 10.39 17.43
N ASP A 98 -2.81 9.52 18.35
CA ASP A 98 -2.00 8.41 18.81
C ASP A 98 -2.58 7.07 18.33
N LEU A 99 -1.86 6.46 17.39
CA LEU A 99 -2.12 5.10 16.93
C LEU A 99 -0.93 4.20 17.25
N ASP A 100 -1.21 2.97 17.66
CA ASP A 100 -0.21 1.93 17.87
C ASP A 100 -0.15 0.97 16.68
N LEU A 101 1.05 0.46 16.41
CA LEU A 101 1.29 -0.61 15.45
C LEU A 101 1.72 -1.86 16.20
N LEU A 102 1.01 -2.98 16.01
CA LEU A 102 1.33 -4.26 16.65
C LEU A 102 1.48 -5.35 15.59
N LEU A 103 2.42 -6.26 15.82
CA LEU A 103 2.69 -7.42 14.98
C LEU A 103 2.47 -8.69 15.79
N TYR A 104 1.66 -9.59 15.25
CA TYR A 104 1.35 -10.89 15.82
C TYR A 104 1.76 -12.02 14.88
N ASP A 105 1.95 -13.21 15.44
CA ASP A 105 1.90 -14.44 14.65
C ASP A 105 0.44 -14.74 14.21
N ARG A 106 0.26 -15.70 13.31
CA ARG A 106 -1.07 -16.15 12.85
C ARG A 106 -2.01 -16.66 13.96
N ASN A 107 -1.50 -16.97 15.14
CA ASN A 107 -2.29 -17.48 16.27
C ASN A 107 -2.65 -16.35 17.26
N GLY A 108 -2.24 -15.11 17.01
CA GLY A 108 -2.47 -13.97 17.89
C GLY A 108 -1.43 -13.80 18.99
N LEU A 109 -0.27 -14.48 18.92
CA LEU A 109 0.84 -14.20 19.83
C LEU A 109 1.54 -12.91 19.41
N LEU A 110 1.59 -11.92 20.30
CA LEU A 110 2.28 -10.67 20.06
C LEU A 110 3.79 -10.89 19.91
N LEU A 111 4.33 -10.48 18.77
CA LEU A 111 5.75 -10.55 18.45
C LEU A 111 6.45 -9.21 18.69
N ALA A 112 5.81 -8.11 18.28
CA ALA A 112 6.38 -6.77 18.35
C ALA A 112 5.29 -5.71 18.49
N ARG A 113 5.67 -4.54 18.99
CA ARG A 113 4.83 -3.33 18.97
C ARG A 113 5.69 -2.10 18.77
N ALA A 114 5.09 -1.06 18.23
CA ALA A 114 5.59 0.30 18.24
C ALA A 114 4.46 1.18 18.78
N ASP A 115 4.68 1.71 19.99
CA ASP A 115 3.72 2.41 20.85
C ASP A 115 4.32 3.67 21.50
N SER A 116 5.33 4.26 20.85
CA SER A 116 6.00 5.47 21.30
C SER A 116 5.44 6.71 20.61
N ASP A 117 5.44 7.85 21.29
CA ASP A 117 5.04 9.16 20.73
C ASP A 117 5.72 9.47 19.37
N GLY A 118 4.96 10.08 18.46
CA GLY A 118 5.44 10.51 17.14
C GLY A 118 4.37 10.39 16.06
N ALA A 119 4.65 10.90 14.87
CA ALA A 119 3.73 10.91 13.73
C ALA A 119 3.79 9.63 12.86
N SER A 120 4.59 8.65 13.28
CA SER A 120 4.70 7.34 12.62
C SER A 120 5.03 6.24 13.63
N ARG A 121 4.77 4.99 13.27
CA ARG A 121 5.23 3.79 13.95
C ARG A 121 5.99 2.90 12.96
N GLU A 122 7.06 2.29 13.43
CA GLU A 122 7.87 1.39 12.62
C GLU A 122 8.21 0.12 13.42
N ILE A 123 8.00 -1.04 12.82
CA ILE A 123 8.50 -2.32 13.31
C ILE A 123 9.45 -2.86 12.26
N VAL A 124 10.63 -3.32 12.67
CA VAL A 124 11.54 -4.10 11.83
C VAL A 124 11.65 -5.51 12.42
N ARG A 125 11.38 -6.54 11.62
CA ARG A 125 11.37 -7.92 12.10
C ARG A 125 11.82 -8.93 11.06
N PHE A 126 12.65 -9.89 11.47
CA PHE A 126 12.92 -11.07 10.65
C PHE A 126 11.69 -11.98 10.67
N LEU A 127 11.15 -12.30 9.49
CA LEU A 127 9.97 -13.15 9.30
C LEU A 127 10.34 -14.40 8.51
N ASP A 128 9.68 -15.51 8.83
CA ASP A 128 9.92 -16.80 8.18
C ASP A 128 9.08 -16.96 6.91
N VAL A 129 9.66 -17.58 5.90
CA VAL A 129 8.96 -17.92 4.64
C VAL A 129 7.80 -18.88 4.88
N ASP A 130 6.76 -18.76 4.05
CA ASP A 130 5.53 -19.56 4.09
C ASP A 130 4.74 -19.43 5.40
N VAL A 131 4.93 -18.31 6.11
CA VAL A 131 4.19 -17.96 7.33
C VAL A 131 3.32 -16.74 7.08
N GLN A 132 2.12 -16.75 7.69
CA GLN A 132 1.25 -15.58 7.77
C GLN A 132 1.44 -14.85 9.10
N TYR A 133 1.43 -13.53 9.02
CA TYR A 133 1.52 -12.64 10.16
C TYR A 133 0.37 -11.66 10.15
N VAL A 134 0.01 -11.16 11.32
CA VAL A 134 -1.11 -10.25 11.52
C VAL A 134 -0.59 -8.91 12.02
N ILE A 135 -1.06 -7.83 11.42
CA ILE A 135 -0.87 -6.47 11.90
C ILE A 135 -2.16 -6.02 12.59
N GLU A 136 -2.02 -5.28 13.68
CA GLU A 136 -3.10 -4.48 14.26
C GLU A 136 -2.69 -3.02 14.23
N VAL A 137 -3.57 -2.16 13.71
CA VAL A 137 -3.51 -0.71 13.90
C VAL A 137 -4.54 -0.38 14.95
N ARG A 138 -4.13 0.22 16.08
CA ARG A 138 -5.01 0.46 17.22
C ARG A 138 -5.12 1.95 17.55
N ALA A 139 -6.33 2.42 17.79
CA ALA A 139 -6.57 3.77 18.31
C ALA A 139 -6.23 3.88 19.80
N VAL A 140 -5.30 4.77 20.16
CA VAL A 140 -4.90 5.04 21.57
C VAL A 140 -5.31 6.44 22.05
N ASP A 141 -5.25 7.44 21.18
CA ASP A 141 -5.82 8.78 21.36
C ASP A 141 -6.26 9.32 20.00
N ALA A 142 -7.46 8.89 19.59
CA ALA A 142 -8.07 9.19 18.30
C ALA A 142 -9.58 9.42 18.52
N PRO A 143 -9.98 10.59 19.05
CA PRO A 143 -11.36 10.86 19.50
C PRO A 143 -12.38 10.98 18.36
N SER A 144 -11.92 10.96 17.11
CA SER A 144 -12.71 10.91 15.89
C SER A 144 -11.98 10.08 14.86
N THR A 145 -12.68 9.67 13.79
CA THR A 145 -12.12 8.94 12.65
C THR A 145 -10.78 9.53 12.21
N THR A 146 -9.74 8.71 12.36
CA THR A 146 -8.35 9.06 12.13
C THR A 146 -7.82 8.19 11.01
N ALA A 147 -7.66 8.79 9.84
CA ALA A 147 -7.06 8.12 8.69
C ALA A 147 -5.58 7.83 8.92
N TYR A 148 -5.10 6.74 8.32
CA TYR A 148 -3.70 6.36 8.33
C TYR A 148 -3.29 5.69 7.02
N THR A 149 -1.98 5.50 6.86
CA THR A 149 -1.39 4.64 5.84
C THR A 149 -0.54 3.57 6.50
N LEU A 150 -0.70 2.32 6.08
CA LEU A 150 0.10 1.18 6.49
C LEU A 150 0.88 0.65 5.28
N ARG A 151 2.16 0.35 5.45
CA ARG A 151 2.99 -0.25 4.40
C ARG A 151 3.90 -1.33 4.97
N ILE A 152 4.08 -2.41 4.22
CA ILE A 152 4.99 -3.50 4.54
C ILE A 152 6.01 -3.62 3.41
N ASP A 153 7.29 -3.47 3.73
CA ASP A 153 8.40 -3.60 2.79
C ASP A 153 9.33 -4.77 3.22
N GLU A 154 9.90 -5.47 2.23
CA GLU A 154 10.91 -6.54 2.39
C GLU A 154 12.34 -6.00 2.28
#